data_AF-A0A421K8K2-F1
#
_entry.id   AF-A0A421K8K2-F1
#
_cell.length_a   1.000
_cell.length_b   1.000
_cell.length_c   1.000
_cell.angle_alpha   90.00
_cell.angle_beta   90.00
_cell.angle_gamma   90.00
#
_symmetry.space_group_name_H-M   'P 1'
#
loop_
_entity.id
_entity.type
_entity.pdbx_description
1 polymer ?
#
loop_
_entity_poly.entity_id
_entity_poly.type
_entity_poly.pdbx_seq_one_letter_code
_entity_poly.pdbx_strand_id
1 'polypeptide(L)'
;MIPCELWRPNRVAAPLRKGRFLFSLIPGLSEDVMLIAILMLALLSGCGKLGTAVVLWPPEDSIWEPGDLVTVHDESLLRKTFIVNLPNQRRLKEEIDQWRLRLFRGDNEASSWAEIMMEWRNVYAECLYQGLPMREAPDNLSSQIYRFRQGDLIKVLSREPGPVQVGNLKGYWYKVLAFGGVEGYVFDHYLNVMRIGESDREILNARNNEDVRLNTFLTSLWRPKYFNDMITRGHINLRLFRSEYGLFIDTEAHSIRLNLPNRSLTEEWTEIIPLSANRYDFLGSSFRVTINTEDFVSIQYNINGVEYFDGFERLSVNISPIIRNEINRRNLVLAKLMENGPSYGSRTYGNLKILEKGQFVWSAKSSLISQGLLTIDAGNTGSIVFGLFLSADLSSSYEGAISFRFENGETLPFLYSFEGRDLRLLYVRGNAIEKEVIHTDQFLNPVHLFFKQIDLDDLESVSNIAIP
;
A
#
# COMPACT_ATOMS: atom_id res chain seq x y z
N MET A 1 -23.32 57.89 -38.66
CA MET A 1 -24.22 58.04 -39.82
C MET A 1 -25.54 57.35 -39.51
N ILE A 2 -26.63 57.90 -40.03
CA ILE A 2 -28.04 57.42 -39.98
C ILE A 2 -28.32 56.89 -41.40
N PRO A 3 -29.07 55.77 -41.61
CA PRO A 3 -30.52 55.71 -41.38
C PRO A 3 -31.01 54.38 -40.74
N CYS A 4 -32.24 54.22 -40.21
CA CYS A 4 -33.59 54.65 -40.64
C CYS A 4 -34.02 54.01 -41.98
N GLU A 5 -35.26 53.60 -42.24
CA GLU A 5 -36.37 53.18 -41.36
C GLU A 5 -37.27 52.21 -42.21
N LEU A 6 -38.58 51.95 -42.08
CA LEU A 6 -39.71 52.52 -41.34
C LEU A 6 -40.81 51.43 -41.27
N TRP A 7 -41.43 51.15 -40.11
CA TRP A 7 -42.88 50.80 -40.11
C TRP A 7 -43.59 51.01 -38.76
N ARG A 8 -44.73 51.69 -38.86
CA ARG A 8 -45.78 52.02 -37.87
C ARG A 8 -47.01 52.45 -38.73
N PRO A 9 -48.28 52.50 -38.23
CA PRO A 9 -48.63 53.06 -36.92
C PRO A 9 -49.92 52.57 -36.22
N ASN A 10 -50.23 53.23 -35.10
CA ASN A 10 -51.56 53.52 -34.54
C ASN A 10 -52.48 52.38 -34.04
N ARG A 11 -52.74 52.42 -32.72
CA ARG A 11 -54.08 52.76 -32.25
C ARG A 11 -54.07 53.56 -30.93
N VAL A 12 -55.13 54.35 -30.74
CA VAL A 12 -55.26 55.47 -29.78
C VAL A 12 -55.67 54.99 -28.38
N ALA A 13 -55.27 55.72 -27.34
CA ALA A 13 -55.65 55.46 -25.95
C ALA A 13 -57.06 56.00 -25.59
N ALA A 14 -57.71 55.39 -24.59
CA ALA A 14 -58.96 55.86 -24.00
C ALA A 14 -58.87 55.91 -22.46
N PRO A 15 -59.54 56.85 -21.77
CA PRO A 15 -59.28 57.13 -20.35
C PRO A 15 -60.04 56.22 -19.37
N LEU A 16 -59.45 56.08 -18.17
CA LEU A 16 -60.01 55.34 -17.03
C LEU A 16 -61.35 55.91 -16.56
N ARG A 17 -62.37 55.05 -16.44
CA ARG A 17 -63.71 55.41 -15.94
C ARG A 17 -63.79 55.12 -14.44
N LYS A 18 -64.07 56.14 -13.62
CA LYS A 18 -64.23 55.99 -12.16
C LYS A 18 -65.44 55.11 -11.84
N GLY A 19 -65.20 53.92 -11.29
CA GLY A 19 -66.25 53.10 -10.66
C GLY A 19 -66.65 53.72 -9.32
N ARG A 20 -67.93 54.04 -9.15
CA ARG A 20 -68.50 54.40 -7.85
C ARG A 20 -68.78 53.13 -7.05
N PHE A 21 -68.53 53.17 -5.74
CA PHE A 21 -69.08 52.20 -4.80
C PHE A 21 -70.62 52.23 -4.83
N LEU A 22 -71.23 51.05 -4.75
CA LEU A 22 -72.66 50.85 -4.50
C LEU A 22 -72.81 49.64 -3.56
N PHE A 23 -72.82 49.91 -2.25
CA PHE A 23 -73.26 48.94 -1.26
C PHE A 23 -74.72 49.23 -0.90
N SER A 24 -75.59 48.29 -1.27
CA SER A 24 -77.02 48.27 -0.94
C SER A 24 -77.53 46.85 -1.23
N LEU A 25 -78.31 46.18 -0.38
CA LEU A 25 -78.89 46.56 0.90
C LEU A 25 -79.16 45.28 1.71
N ILE A 26 -78.91 45.29 3.02
CA ILE A 26 -79.61 44.42 3.97
C ILE A 26 -80.21 45.35 5.04
N PRO A 27 -81.53 45.57 5.06
CA PRO A 27 -82.14 46.53 5.97
C PRO A 27 -82.27 45.95 7.39
N GLY A 28 -81.84 46.70 8.41
CA GLY A 28 -82.13 46.41 9.82
C GLY A 28 -80.95 46.42 10.80
N LEU A 29 -79.71 46.56 10.33
CA LEU A 29 -78.50 46.67 11.17
C LEU A 29 -77.95 48.10 11.09
N SER A 30 -77.55 48.68 12.23
CA SER A 30 -76.86 49.98 12.25
C SER A 30 -75.42 49.85 11.76
N GLU A 31 -74.87 50.95 11.24
CA GLU A 31 -73.51 50.98 10.67
C GLU A 31 -72.45 50.55 11.70
N ASP A 32 -72.63 50.90 12.98
CA ASP A 32 -71.76 50.47 14.08
C ASP A 32 -71.71 48.95 14.23
N VAL A 33 -72.86 48.27 14.15
CA VAL A 33 -72.93 46.80 14.29
C VAL A 33 -72.29 46.12 13.08
N MET A 34 -72.42 46.70 11.88
CA MET A 34 -71.74 46.19 10.69
C MET A 34 -70.22 46.40 10.77
N LEU A 35 -69.76 47.54 11.30
CA LEU A 35 -68.34 47.80 11.53
C LEU A 35 -67.75 46.86 12.59
N ILE A 36 -68.46 46.64 13.70
CA ILE A 36 -68.07 45.70 14.77
C ILE A 36 -68.05 44.26 14.23
N ALA A 37 -69.02 43.85 13.40
CA ALA A 37 -69.03 42.53 12.78
C ALA A 37 -67.81 42.31 11.86
N ILE A 38 -67.44 43.31 11.05
CA ILE A 38 -66.24 43.27 10.20
C ILE A 38 -64.97 43.22 11.04
N LEU A 39 -64.90 43.99 12.14
CA LEU A 39 -63.76 43.97 13.07
C LEU A 39 -63.63 42.63 13.80
N MET A 40 -64.73 42.01 14.20
CA MET A 40 -64.76 40.68 14.82
C MET A 40 -64.39 39.57 13.82
N LEU A 41 -64.79 39.67 12.55
CA LEU A 41 -64.32 38.76 11.50
C LEU A 41 -62.81 38.92 11.27
N ALA A 42 -62.29 40.15 11.25
CA ALA A 42 -60.85 40.40 11.10
C ALA A 42 -60.04 39.75 12.25
N LEU A 43 -60.52 39.85 13.49
CA LEU A 43 -59.89 39.26 14.68
C LEU A 43 -59.90 37.72 14.67
N LEU A 44 -60.81 37.06 13.95
CA LEU A 44 -60.86 35.60 13.81
C LEU A 44 -59.88 35.03 12.77
N SER A 45 -59.16 35.88 12.02
CA SER A 45 -58.14 35.47 11.03
C SER A 45 -56.84 34.94 11.67
N GLY A 46 -56.67 35.13 12.98
CA GLY A 46 -55.39 35.02 13.70
C GLY A 46 -54.94 33.61 14.12
N CYS A 47 -55.04 32.61 13.24
CA CYS A 47 -54.46 31.27 13.48
C CYS A 47 -53.41 30.95 12.40
N GLY A 48 -52.30 31.71 12.43
CA GLY A 48 -51.35 31.81 11.33
C GLY A 48 -50.37 30.64 11.21
N LYS A 49 -50.37 29.99 10.05
CA LYS A 49 -49.23 29.19 9.54
C LYS A 49 -48.02 30.12 9.36
N LEU A 50 -46.87 29.80 9.96
CA LEU A 50 -45.62 30.55 9.78
C LEU A 50 -45.04 30.34 8.37
N GLY A 51 -45.21 29.13 7.83
CA GLY A 51 -44.78 28.78 6.47
C GLY A 51 -44.82 27.28 6.23
N THR A 52 -44.08 26.84 5.23
CA THR A 52 -43.86 25.42 4.91
C THR A 52 -42.36 25.17 4.90
N ALA A 53 -41.93 24.11 5.57
CA ALA A 53 -40.53 23.74 5.63
C ALA A 53 -40.28 22.39 4.96
N VAL A 54 -39.06 22.20 4.49
CA VAL A 54 -38.56 20.95 3.92
C VAL A 54 -37.68 20.26 4.96
N VAL A 55 -37.89 18.97 5.20
CA VAL A 55 -37.05 18.18 6.13
C VAL A 55 -35.67 17.97 5.52
N LEU A 56 -34.61 18.44 6.18
CA LEU A 56 -33.22 18.24 5.74
C LEU A 56 -32.62 16.97 6.32
N TRP A 57 -32.82 16.76 7.62
CA TRP A 57 -32.24 15.67 8.40
C TRP A 57 -33.19 15.26 9.54
N PRO A 58 -34.05 14.25 9.33
CA PRO A 58 -35.01 13.83 10.35
C PRO A 58 -34.32 13.36 11.64
N PRO A 59 -34.97 13.49 12.81
CA PRO A 59 -34.55 12.80 14.03
C PRO A 59 -34.50 11.28 13.83
N GLU A 60 -33.63 10.62 14.60
CA GLU A 60 -33.63 9.16 14.72
C GLU A 60 -35.00 8.67 15.23
N ASP A 61 -35.43 7.50 14.76
CA ASP A 61 -36.74 6.87 15.00
C ASP A 61 -38.00 7.70 14.64
N SER A 62 -37.85 8.85 13.97
CA SER A 62 -38.99 9.68 13.54
C SER A 62 -39.64 9.21 12.22
N ILE A 63 -40.89 9.58 12.00
CA ILE A 63 -41.67 9.19 10.81
C ILE A 63 -41.52 10.15 9.61
N TRP A 64 -40.62 11.13 9.68
CA TRP A 64 -40.31 12.02 8.54
C TRP A 64 -39.18 11.42 7.70
N GLU A 65 -39.35 11.47 6.38
CA GLU A 65 -38.24 11.27 5.45
C GLU A 65 -37.59 12.62 5.11
N PRO A 66 -36.30 12.66 4.68
CA PRO A 66 -35.73 13.88 4.12
C PRO A 66 -36.54 14.35 2.89
N GLY A 67 -36.56 15.63 2.58
CA GLY A 67 -37.35 16.21 1.49
C GLY A 67 -38.85 16.38 1.80
N ASP A 68 -39.36 15.86 2.92
CA ASP A 68 -40.79 15.95 3.27
C ASP A 68 -41.24 17.40 3.51
N LEU A 69 -42.45 17.72 3.05
CA LEU A 69 -43.07 19.04 3.20
C LEU A 69 -43.92 19.11 4.48
N VAL A 70 -43.44 19.86 5.48
CA VAL A 70 -44.12 20.03 6.77
C VAL A 70 -44.65 21.46 6.93
N THR A 71 -45.88 21.60 7.47
CA THR A 71 -46.44 22.91 7.81
C THR A 71 -45.91 23.35 9.17
N VAL A 72 -45.29 24.53 9.24
CA VAL A 72 -44.77 25.12 10.48
C VAL A 72 -45.83 26.05 11.08
N HIS A 73 -46.14 25.85 12.37
CA HIS A 73 -47.17 26.60 13.09
C HIS A 73 -46.60 27.59 14.10
N ASP A 74 -45.47 27.26 14.72
CA ASP A 74 -44.88 28.03 15.81
C ASP A 74 -43.35 27.81 15.86
N GLU A 75 -42.61 28.76 16.44
CA GLU A 75 -41.16 28.72 16.56
C GLU A 75 -40.69 29.04 17.99
N SER A 76 -39.89 28.17 18.58
CA SER A 76 -39.32 28.40 19.92
C SER A 76 -37.91 28.96 19.80
N LEU A 77 -37.77 30.29 19.84
CA LEU A 77 -36.46 30.95 19.84
C LEU A 77 -35.56 30.53 21.02
N LEU A 78 -36.16 30.13 22.14
CA LEU A 78 -35.45 29.66 23.34
C LEU A 78 -34.90 28.24 23.19
N ARG A 79 -35.66 27.33 22.55
CA ARG A 79 -35.25 25.93 22.33
C ARG A 79 -34.57 25.70 20.99
N LYS A 80 -34.68 26.65 20.06
CA LYS A 80 -34.31 26.54 18.64
C LYS A 80 -35.03 25.39 17.94
N THR A 81 -36.35 25.29 18.19
CA THR A 81 -37.25 24.28 17.61
C THR A 81 -38.39 24.92 16.82
N PHE A 82 -39.01 24.13 15.95
CA PHE A 82 -40.26 24.43 15.25
C PHE A 82 -41.34 23.44 15.70
N ILE A 83 -42.60 23.89 15.79
CA ILE A 83 -43.75 23.01 15.99
C ILE A 83 -44.40 22.75 14.63
N VAL A 84 -44.33 21.51 14.16
CA VAL A 84 -44.74 21.11 12.80
C VAL A 84 -45.76 19.97 12.80
N ASN A 85 -46.51 19.83 11.71
CA ASN A 85 -47.42 18.69 11.53
C ASN A 85 -46.66 17.39 11.22
N LEU A 86 -47.19 16.27 11.72
CA LEU A 86 -46.78 14.92 11.30
C LEU A 86 -47.16 14.62 9.83
N PRO A 87 -46.36 13.81 9.10
CA PRO A 87 -46.68 13.37 7.75
C PRO A 87 -48.06 12.71 7.67
N ASN A 88 -48.85 13.09 6.67
CA ASN A 88 -50.24 12.64 6.45
C ASN A 88 -51.23 12.88 7.62
N GLN A 89 -50.80 13.44 8.75
CA GLN A 89 -51.58 13.55 10.00
C GLN A 89 -51.70 15.01 10.47
N ARG A 90 -52.31 15.87 9.64
CA ARG A 90 -52.42 17.36 9.78
C ARG A 90 -52.98 17.92 11.11
N ARG A 91 -53.37 17.08 12.07
CA ARG A 91 -53.85 17.47 13.41
C ARG A 91 -52.85 17.17 14.52
N LEU A 92 -51.93 16.23 14.31
CA LEU A 92 -50.89 15.87 15.26
C LEU A 92 -49.65 16.71 14.98
N LYS A 93 -49.04 17.22 16.05
CA LYS A 93 -47.93 18.16 16.02
C LYS A 93 -46.79 17.65 16.88
N GLU A 94 -45.58 17.87 16.42
CA GLU A 94 -44.34 17.49 17.12
C GLU A 94 -43.32 18.63 17.07
N GLU A 95 -42.40 18.64 18.03
CA GLU A 95 -41.35 19.65 18.18
C GLU A 95 -40.04 19.11 17.59
N ILE A 96 -39.48 19.79 16.59
CA ILE A 96 -38.28 19.39 15.86
C ILE A 96 -37.27 20.53 15.82
N ASP A 97 -35.96 20.24 15.90
CA ASP A 97 -34.91 21.24 15.84
C ASP A 97 -35.00 22.09 14.55
N GLN A 98 -34.83 23.42 14.68
CA GLN A 98 -34.88 24.34 13.53
C GLN A 98 -33.84 23.99 12.46
N TRP A 99 -32.66 23.51 12.86
CA TRP A 99 -31.57 23.16 11.95
C TRP A 99 -31.83 21.92 11.09
N ARG A 100 -32.82 21.09 11.47
CA ARG A 100 -33.24 19.91 10.72
C ARG A 100 -34.21 20.26 9.59
N LEU A 101 -34.71 21.49 9.55
CA LEU A 101 -35.71 21.97 8.60
C LEU A 101 -35.20 23.19 7.81
N ARG A 102 -35.68 23.36 6.58
CA ARG A 102 -35.55 24.62 5.84
C ARG A 102 -36.92 25.27 5.63
N LEU A 103 -37.18 26.35 6.36
CA LEU A 103 -38.44 27.11 6.30
C LEU A 103 -38.50 28.03 5.07
N PHE A 104 -39.63 28.00 4.36
CA PHE A 104 -40.01 28.90 3.27
C PHE A 104 -41.34 29.59 3.58
N ARG A 105 -41.56 30.76 2.95
CA ARG A 105 -42.81 31.52 3.09
C ARG A 105 -43.87 31.04 2.10
N GLY A 106 -43.47 30.69 0.88
CA GLY A 106 -44.35 30.14 -0.14
C GLY A 106 -44.31 28.61 -0.22
N ASP A 107 -45.47 27.98 -0.32
CA ASP A 107 -45.59 26.52 -0.50
C ASP A 107 -44.93 26.05 -1.82
N ASN A 108 -45.00 26.88 -2.86
CA ASN A 108 -44.32 26.65 -4.13
C ASN A 108 -42.79 26.70 -3.98
N GLU A 109 -42.25 27.60 -3.14
CA GLU A 109 -40.80 27.73 -2.91
C GLU A 109 -40.27 26.47 -2.19
N ALA A 110 -40.98 26.00 -1.16
CA ALA A 110 -40.66 24.75 -0.48
C ALA A 110 -40.72 23.55 -1.42
N SER A 111 -41.75 23.47 -2.27
CA SER A 111 -41.94 22.37 -3.22
C SER A 111 -40.81 22.32 -4.26
N SER A 112 -40.50 23.44 -4.91
CA SER A 112 -39.39 23.51 -5.87
C SER A 112 -38.02 23.27 -5.23
N TRP A 113 -37.82 23.61 -3.95
CA TRP A 113 -36.58 23.27 -3.27
C TRP A 113 -36.50 21.78 -2.87
N ALA A 114 -37.62 21.17 -2.45
CA ALA A 114 -37.70 19.74 -2.21
C ALA A 114 -37.41 18.94 -3.50
N GLU A 115 -37.93 19.36 -4.65
CA GLU A 115 -37.60 18.78 -5.97
C GLU A 115 -36.10 18.81 -6.26
N ILE A 116 -35.42 19.91 -6.00
CA ILE A 116 -33.95 20.03 -6.13
C ILE A 116 -33.21 19.09 -5.16
N MET A 117 -33.75 18.90 -3.95
CA MET A 117 -33.17 18.00 -2.95
C MET A 117 -33.35 16.51 -3.31
N MET A 118 -34.27 16.12 -4.21
CA MET A 118 -34.63 14.71 -4.43
C MET A 118 -33.45 13.78 -4.79
N GLU A 119 -32.48 14.23 -5.59
CA GLU A 119 -31.25 13.47 -5.90
C GLU A 119 -30.43 13.15 -4.62
N TRP A 120 -30.47 14.08 -3.67
CA TRP A 120 -29.70 14.10 -2.42
C TRP A 120 -30.52 13.66 -1.21
N ARG A 121 -31.81 13.33 -1.38
CA ARG A 121 -32.78 12.97 -0.31
C ARG A 121 -32.18 11.99 0.70
N ASN A 122 -31.69 10.86 0.19
CA ASN A 122 -31.14 9.78 1.01
C ASN A 122 -29.60 9.76 1.02
N VAL A 123 -28.94 10.84 0.59
CA VAL A 123 -27.47 10.93 0.53
C VAL A 123 -26.89 11.57 1.78
N TYR A 124 -25.88 10.92 2.32
CA TYR A 124 -25.11 11.32 3.50
C TYR A 124 -23.60 11.15 3.19
N ALA A 125 -22.75 11.63 4.07
CA ALA A 125 -21.32 11.35 4.04
C ALA A 125 -20.78 11.04 5.43
N GLU A 126 -19.83 10.13 5.51
CA GLU A 126 -19.05 9.85 6.72
C GLU A 126 -17.67 10.48 6.58
N CYS A 127 -17.22 11.17 7.64
CA CYS A 127 -15.91 11.81 7.68
C CYS A 127 -14.79 10.80 7.98
N LEU A 128 -13.87 10.61 7.05
CA LEU A 128 -12.75 9.65 7.19
C LEU A 128 -11.51 10.26 7.87
N TYR A 129 -11.53 11.55 8.22
CA TYR A 129 -10.33 12.27 8.67
C TYR A 129 -10.58 13.21 9.87
N GLN A 130 -9.74 13.05 10.91
CA GLN A 130 -9.84 13.86 12.13
C GLN A 130 -9.44 15.33 11.88
N GLY A 131 -10.41 16.23 11.96
CA GLY A 131 -10.23 17.67 11.81
C GLY A 131 -10.53 18.21 10.40
N LEU A 132 -11.22 17.44 9.55
CA LEU A 132 -11.60 17.83 8.18
C LEU A 132 -12.37 19.17 8.18
N PRO A 133 -11.85 20.25 7.53
CA PRO A 133 -12.49 21.55 7.55
C PRO A 133 -13.65 21.66 6.55
N MET A 134 -14.78 22.18 7.01
CA MET A 134 -15.83 22.76 6.18
C MET A 134 -15.50 24.22 5.86
N ARG A 135 -15.84 24.69 4.66
CA ARG A 135 -15.61 26.05 4.19
C ARG A 135 -16.88 26.76 3.77
N GLU A 136 -16.83 28.09 3.78
CA GLU A 136 -17.94 28.98 3.42
C GLU A 136 -18.29 28.93 1.93
N ALA A 137 -17.30 28.69 1.06
CA ALA A 137 -17.42 28.52 -0.38
C ALA A 137 -16.65 27.27 -0.86
N PRO A 138 -16.93 26.71 -2.06
CA PRO A 138 -16.23 25.57 -2.64
C PRO A 138 -14.82 25.93 -3.17
N ASP A 139 -13.99 26.53 -2.32
CA ASP A 139 -12.62 26.94 -2.60
C ASP A 139 -11.74 26.63 -1.37
N ASN A 140 -10.55 26.08 -1.59
CA ASN A 140 -9.58 25.77 -0.54
C ASN A 140 -8.94 27.03 0.10
N LEU A 141 -9.13 28.22 -0.49
CA LEU A 141 -8.76 29.51 0.14
C LEU A 141 -9.89 30.13 0.98
N SER A 142 -11.12 29.61 0.88
CA SER A 142 -12.29 30.13 1.61
C SER A 142 -12.20 29.90 3.14
N SER A 143 -12.85 30.78 3.91
CA SER A 143 -13.00 30.72 5.38
C SER A 143 -13.34 29.32 5.88
N GLN A 144 -12.64 28.82 6.90
CA GLN A 144 -13.04 27.59 7.60
C GLN A 144 -14.13 27.92 8.64
N ILE A 145 -15.27 27.24 8.58
CA ILE A 145 -16.46 27.53 9.41
C ILE A 145 -16.87 26.36 10.32
N TYR A 146 -16.42 25.15 10.04
CA TYR A 146 -16.61 23.96 10.88
C TYR A 146 -15.42 23.01 10.74
N ARG A 147 -15.24 22.09 11.70
CA ARG A 147 -14.27 20.99 11.60
C ARG A 147 -14.89 19.70 12.09
N PHE A 148 -14.94 18.70 11.22
CA PHE A 148 -15.44 17.37 11.54
C PHE A 148 -14.40 16.52 12.26
N ARG A 149 -14.87 15.54 13.02
CA ARG A 149 -14.09 14.44 13.58
C ARG A 149 -14.17 13.24 12.64
N GLN A 150 -13.28 12.27 12.82
CA GLN A 150 -13.41 10.98 12.13
C GLN A 150 -14.67 10.24 12.66
N GLY A 151 -15.47 9.66 11.76
CA GLY A 151 -16.75 9.03 12.07
C GLY A 151 -17.94 9.99 12.20
N ASP A 152 -17.75 11.31 12.04
CA ASP A 152 -18.87 12.23 11.98
C ASP A 152 -19.75 11.92 10.74
N LEU A 153 -21.03 11.65 10.96
CA LEU A 153 -22.04 11.60 9.92
C LEU A 153 -22.41 13.03 9.49
N ILE A 154 -22.66 13.21 8.20
CA ILE A 154 -22.89 14.52 7.57
C ILE A 154 -24.05 14.38 6.58
N LYS A 155 -25.00 15.32 6.59
CA LYS A 155 -26.07 15.34 5.58
C LYS A 155 -25.58 16.07 4.32
N VAL A 156 -25.72 15.42 3.16
CA VAL A 156 -25.38 16.04 1.86
C VAL A 156 -26.61 16.74 1.29
N LEU A 157 -26.41 17.96 0.77
CA LEU A 157 -27.46 18.80 0.20
C LEU A 157 -27.33 18.97 -1.33
N SER A 158 -26.10 19.04 -1.85
CA SER A 158 -25.81 19.06 -3.30
C SER A 158 -24.32 18.78 -3.57
N ARG A 159 -23.95 18.70 -4.85
CA ARG A 159 -22.56 18.61 -5.32
C ARG A 159 -22.30 19.64 -6.42
N GLU A 160 -21.13 20.26 -6.41
CA GLU A 160 -20.71 21.20 -7.47
C GLU A 160 -20.48 20.50 -8.82
N PRO A 161 -20.71 21.19 -9.95
CA PRO A 161 -20.65 20.58 -11.28
C PRO A 161 -19.22 20.35 -11.75
N GLY A 162 -18.84 19.07 -11.91
CA GLY A 162 -17.57 18.64 -12.47
C GLY A 162 -16.44 18.53 -11.44
N PRO A 163 -15.44 17.65 -11.68
CA PRO A 163 -14.36 17.43 -10.74
C PRO A 163 -13.28 18.53 -10.85
N VAL A 164 -12.97 19.16 -9.72
CA VAL A 164 -11.94 20.19 -9.58
C VAL A 164 -10.62 19.60 -9.05
N GLN A 165 -9.55 20.38 -9.20
CA GLN A 165 -8.21 20.06 -8.70
C GLN A 165 -7.89 20.93 -7.47
N VAL A 166 -7.62 20.31 -6.32
CA VAL A 166 -7.22 20.96 -5.07
C VAL A 166 -5.84 20.44 -4.68
N GLY A 167 -4.80 21.23 -4.96
CA GLY A 167 -3.41 20.78 -4.81
C GLY A 167 -3.11 19.62 -5.76
N ASN A 168 -2.60 18.51 -5.23
CA ASN A 168 -2.38 17.27 -5.98
C ASN A 168 -3.64 16.38 -6.10
N LEU A 169 -4.76 16.75 -5.46
CA LEU A 169 -5.97 15.93 -5.37
C LEU A 169 -7.03 16.35 -6.38
N LYS A 170 -7.62 15.37 -7.09
CA LYS A 170 -8.83 15.58 -7.91
C LYS A 170 -10.06 15.09 -7.15
N GLY A 171 -11.17 15.81 -7.25
CA GLY A 171 -12.39 15.53 -6.49
C GLY A 171 -13.52 16.51 -6.77
N TYR A 172 -14.57 16.47 -5.96
CA TYR A 172 -15.74 17.34 -6.01
C TYR A 172 -15.89 18.10 -4.69
N TRP A 173 -16.49 19.29 -4.76
CA TRP A 173 -17.05 19.93 -3.57
C TRP A 173 -18.50 19.48 -3.38
N TYR A 174 -18.83 19.05 -2.17
CA TYR A 174 -20.19 18.77 -1.75
C TYR A 174 -20.66 19.88 -0.83
N LYS A 175 -21.88 20.39 -1.06
CA LYS A 175 -22.57 21.22 -0.09
C LYS A 175 -23.22 20.31 0.95
N VAL A 176 -22.97 20.61 2.21
CA VAL A 176 -23.30 19.74 3.34
C VAL A 176 -23.89 20.53 4.51
N LEU A 177 -24.60 19.80 5.37
CA LEU A 177 -25.15 20.23 6.64
C LEU A 177 -24.50 19.39 7.75
N ALA A 178 -23.80 20.03 8.67
CA ALA A 178 -23.27 19.41 9.88
C ALA A 178 -24.34 19.31 10.98
N PHE A 179 -24.14 18.40 11.92
CA PHE A 179 -24.95 18.29 13.13
C PHE A 179 -24.99 19.64 13.87
N GLY A 180 -26.19 20.09 14.26
CA GLY A 180 -26.40 21.39 14.90
C GLY A 180 -26.52 22.58 13.93
N GLY A 181 -26.51 22.36 12.61
CA GLY A 181 -27.02 23.34 11.64
C GLY A 181 -26.02 24.18 10.87
N VAL A 182 -24.73 23.85 10.89
CA VAL A 182 -23.74 24.57 10.09
C VAL A 182 -23.75 24.05 8.66
N GLU A 183 -24.11 24.90 7.70
CA GLU A 183 -24.00 24.60 6.26
C GLU A 183 -22.72 25.15 5.66
N GLY A 184 -22.16 24.43 4.69
CA GLY A 184 -20.99 24.85 3.93
C GLY A 184 -20.55 23.80 2.93
N TYR A 185 -19.30 23.90 2.48
CA TYR A 185 -18.72 23.03 1.46
C TYR A 185 -17.55 22.21 2.01
N VAL A 186 -17.47 20.95 1.61
CA VAL A 186 -16.38 20.02 1.95
C VAL A 186 -15.87 19.36 0.67
N PHE A 187 -14.55 19.20 0.56
CA PHE A 187 -13.91 18.49 -0.54
C PHE A 187 -13.90 16.98 -0.27
N ASP A 188 -14.35 16.20 -1.23
CA ASP A 188 -14.77 14.79 -1.06
C ASP A 188 -13.65 13.78 -0.79
N HIS A 189 -12.38 14.19 -0.85
CA HIS A 189 -11.24 13.25 -0.74
C HIS A 189 -11.15 12.52 0.62
N TYR A 190 -11.73 13.11 1.67
CA TYR A 190 -11.81 12.51 3.02
C TYR A 190 -13.27 12.22 3.44
N LEU A 191 -14.18 12.07 2.48
CA LEU A 191 -15.57 11.70 2.71
C LEU A 191 -15.87 10.35 2.06
N ASN A 192 -16.58 9.48 2.80
CA ASN A 192 -17.31 8.35 2.23
C ASN A 192 -18.75 8.80 1.95
N VAL A 193 -19.05 9.23 0.72
CA VAL A 193 -20.38 9.74 0.34
C VAL A 193 -21.26 8.57 -0.05
N MET A 194 -22.34 8.35 0.69
CA MET A 194 -23.18 7.15 0.58
C MET A 194 -24.68 7.51 0.43
N ARG A 195 -25.41 6.69 -0.33
CA ARG A 195 -26.88 6.69 -0.38
C ARG A 195 -27.40 5.58 0.53
N ILE A 196 -28.26 5.93 1.48
CA ILE A 196 -28.80 4.99 2.48
C ILE A 196 -30.22 4.59 2.07
N GLY A 197 -30.44 3.29 1.82
CA GLY A 197 -31.76 2.68 1.64
C GLY A 197 -32.25 2.00 2.91
N GLU A 198 -33.41 1.35 2.84
CA GLU A 198 -34.00 0.59 3.96
C GLU A 198 -33.14 -0.61 4.41
N SER A 199 -32.26 -1.12 3.54
CA SER A 199 -31.45 -2.32 3.80
C SER A 199 -30.07 -2.32 3.13
N ASP A 200 -29.66 -1.22 2.48
CA ASP A 200 -28.45 -1.16 1.65
C ASP A 200 -27.77 0.23 1.74
N ARG A 201 -26.47 0.29 1.41
CA ARG A 201 -25.65 1.51 1.42
C ARG A 201 -24.74 1.56 0.17
N GLU A 202 -25.15 2.34 -0.82
CA GLU A 202 -24.41 2.55 -2.08
C GLU A 202 -23.38 3.68 -1.91
N ILE A 203 -22.08 3.42 -2.13
CA ILE A 203 -21.02 4.44 -2.08
C ILE A 203 -20.95 5.19 -3.42
N LEU A 204 -21.33 6.48 -3.41
CA LEU A 204 -21.50 7.32 -4.59
C LEU A 204 -20.21 7.98 -5.08
N ASN A 205 -19.21 8.15 -4.20
CA ASN A 205 -17.90 8.69 -4.56
C ASN A 205 -16.80 7.61 -4.50
N ALA A 206 -17.15 6.34 -4.74
CA ALA A 206 -16.22 5.21 -4.75
C ALA A 206 -15.05 5.50 -5.69
N ARG A 207 -13.90 5.86 -5.11
CA ARG A 207 -12.67 6.14 -5.86
C ARG A 207 -12.07 4.80 -6.23
N ASN A 208 -11.93 4.52 -7.52
CA ASN A 208 -11.05 3.44 -7.99
C ASN A 208 -9.59 3.86 -7.80
N ASN A 209 -9.18 3.99 -6.53
CA ASN A 209 -7.80 4.15 -6.10
C ASN A 209 -7.10 2.80 -6.27
N GLU A 210 -6.86 2.41 -7.52
CA GLU A 210 -5.76 1.50 -7.82
C GLU A 210 -4.48 2.20 -7.38
N ASP A 211 -4.05 1.94 -6.15
CA ASP A 211 -2.76 2.40 -5.65
C ASP A 211 -1.69 1.70 -6.47
N VAL A 212 -1.19 2.40 -7.50
CA VAL A 212 -0.21 1.89 -8.46
C VAL A 212 1.04 1.36 -7.75
N ARG A 213 1.41 1.89 -6.58
CA ARG A 213 2.55 1.38 -5.79
C ARG A 213 2.21 0.06 -5.13
N LEU A 214 1.05 -0.03 -4.49
CA LEU A 214 0.59 -1.29 -3.88
C LEU A 214 0.38 -2.37 -4.94
N ASN A 215 -0.28 -2.04 -6.06
CA ASN A 215 -0.47 -2.95 -7.18
C ASN A 215 0.91 -3.44 -7.73
N THR A 216 1.84 -2.51 -8.00
CA THR A 216 3.22 -2.85 -8.42
C THR A 216 3.92 -3.74 -7.40
N PHE A 217 3.71 -3.53 -6.09
CA PHE A 217 4.27 -4.39 -5.05
C PHE A 217 3.64 -5.80 -5.08
N LEU A 218 2.31 -5.90 -5.14
CA LEU A 218 1.58 -7.17 -5.16
C LEU A 218 1.92 -8.02 -6.39
N THR A 219 2.14 -7.40 -7.56
CA THR A 219 2.49 -8.10 -8.81
C THR A 219 3.99 -8.33 -9.02
N SER A 220 4.87 -7.79 -8.17
CA SER A 220 6.33 -7.87 -8.36
C SER A 220 6.98 -9.08 -7.69
N LEU A 221 8.01 -9.61 -8.34
CA LEU A 221 8.82 -10.73 -7.81
C LEU A 221 9.96 -10.22 -6.92
N TRP A 222 9.70 -10.17 -5.61
CA TRP A 222 10.62 -9.63 -4.61
C TRP A 222 11.69 -10.64 -4.19
N ARG A 223 12.97 -10.28 -4.36
CA ARG A 223 14.12 -11.09 -3.94
C ARG A 223 14.83 -10.48 -2.73
N PRO A 224 15.46 -11.27 -1.85
CA PRO A 224 16.16 -10.71 -0.70
C PRO A 224 17.27 -9.77 -1.16
N LYS A 225 17.39 -8.58 -0.54
CA LYS A 225 18.32 -7.52 -0.96
C LYS A 225 19.74 -8.02 -1.29
N TYR A 226 20.25 -8.96 -0.48
CA TYR A 226 21.59 -9.52 -0.64
C TYR A 226 21.83 -10.23 -1.99
N PHE A 227 20.79 -10.50 -2.79
CA PHE A 227 20.94 -10.98 -4.17
C PHE A 227 21.60 -9.92 -5.05
N ASN A 228 21.17 -8.66 -4.96
CA ASN A 228 21.73 -7.58 -5.77
C ASN A 228 23.19 -7.28 -5.38
N ASP A 229 23.50 -7.36 -4.08
CA ASP A 229 24.88 -7.35 -3.57
C ASP A 229 25.75 -8.45 -4.20
N MET A 230 25.26 -9.69 -4.27
CA MET A 230 25.99 -10.80 -4.91
C MET A 230 26.16 -10.61 -6.43
N ILE A 231 25.11 -10.13 -7.12
CA ILE A 231 25.14 -9.87 -8.57
C ILE A 231 26.15 -8.76 -8.89
N THR A 232 26.07 -7.63 -8.17
CA THR A 232 26.92 -6.44 -8.39
C THR A 232 28.40 -6.74 -8.12
N ARG A 233 28.69 -7.66 -7.19
CA ARG A 233 30.06 -8.12 -6.89
C ARG A 233 30.51 -9.31 -7.77
N GLY A 234 29.62 -9.91 -8.55
CA GLY A 234 29.87 -11.15 -9.30
C GLY A 234 30.06 -12.40 -8.42
N HIS A 235 29.83 -12.32 -7.11
CA HIS A 235 30.19 -13.33 -6.12
C HIS A 235 28.96 -14.16 -5.72
N ILE A 236 28.60 -15.15 -6.54
CA ILE A 236 27.34 -15.89 -6.42
C ILE A 236 27.48 -17.09 -5.47
N ASN A 237 27.05 -16.94 -4.22
CA ASN A 237 26.98 -18.03 -3.25
C ASN A 237 25.68 -18.84 -3.39
N LEU A 238 25.73 -19.98 -4.09
CA LEU A 238 24.58 -20.89 -4.33
C LEU A 238 23.93 -21.51 -3.06
N ARG A 239 24.45 -21.25 -1.86
CA ARG A 239 23.75 -21.55 -0.60
C ARG A 239 22.67 -20.51 -0.30
N LEU A 240 22.94 -19.24 -0.60
CA LEU A 240 22.07 -18.09 -0.31
C LEU A 240 21.33 -17.58 -1.54
N PHE A 241 21.88 -17.78 -2.74
CA PHE A 241 21.34 -17.31 -4.02
C PHE A 241 20.53 -18.42 -4.70
N ARG A 242 19.24 -18.52 -4.36
CA ARG A 242 18.33 -19.58 -4.84
C ARG A 242 16.99 -19.05 -5.33
N SER A 243 16.41 -19.69 -6.34
CA SER A 243 15.09 -19.33 -6.88
C SER A 243 13.94 -19.51 -5.90
N GLU A 244 14.12 -20.34 -4.85
CA GLU A 244 13.14 -20.55 -3.78
C GLU A 244 13.06 -19.38 -2.78
N TYR A 245 14.09 -18.52 -2.66
CA TYR A 245 14.13 -17.46 -1.65
C TYR A 245 13.61 -16.12 -2.17
N GLY A 246 12.82 -15.44 -1.35
CA GLY A 246 12.11 -14.21 -1.71
C GLY A 246 10.89 -13.96 -0.83
N LEU A 247 10.17 -12.91 -1.20
CA LEU A 247 8.82 -12.64 -0.74
C LEU A 247 7.87 -12.90 -1.91
N PHE A 248 6.88 -13.75 -1.68
CA PHE A 248 5.90 -14.17 -2.67
C PHE A 248 4.51 -13.79 -2.17
N ILE A 249 3.68 -13.29 -3.07
CA ILE A 249 2.37 -12.72 -2.76
C ILE A 249 1.39 -13.38 -3.73
N ASP A 250 0.32 -13.95 -3.19
CA ASP A 250 -0.77 -14.53 -3.96
C ASP A 250 -2.04 -13.71 -3.68
N THR A 251 -2.43 -12.88 -4.65
CA THR A 251 -3.59 -11.98 -4.54
C THR A 251 -4.93 -12.69 -4.74
N GLU A 252 -4.94 -13.90 -5.30
CA GLU A 252 -6.16 -14.70 -5.43
C GLU A 252 -6.43 -15.44 -4.12
N ALA A 253 -5.42 -16.16 -3.62
CA ALA A 253 -5.46 -16.89 -2.35
C ALA A 253 -5.31 -16.00 -1.10
N HIS A 254 -5.08 -14.68 -1.27
CA HIS A 254 -4.85 -13.72 -0.19
C HIS A 254 -3.74 -14.14 0.79
N SER A 255 -2.65 -14.74 0.27
CA SER A 255 -1.57 -15.30 1.08
C SER A 255 -0.20 -14.68 0.78
N ILE A 256 0.52 -14.34 1.84
CA ILE A 256 1.88 -13.80 1.79
C ILE A 256 2.87 -14.83 2.34
N ARG A 257 3.86 -15.16 1.53
CA ARG A 257 4.86 -16.19 1.82
C ARG A 257 6.27 -15.62 1.77
N LEU A 258 6.93 -15.63 2.92
CA LEU A 258 8.35 -15.35 3.06
C LEU A 258 9.12 -16.66 3.03
N ASN A 259 10.19 -16.73 2.23
CA ASN A 259 11.14 -17.84 2.29
C ASN A 259 12.59 -17.33 2.23
N LEU A 260 13.36 -17.62 3.26
CA LEU A 260 14.76 -17.26 3.46
C LEU A 260 15.54 -18.49 3.99
N PRO A 261 16.88 -18.54 3.86
CA PRO A 261 17.68 -19.72 4.23
C PRO A 261 17.41 -20.30 5.62
N ASN A 262 17.10 -19.45 6.60
CA ASN A 262 16.90 -19.82 8.00
C ASN A 262 15.50 -19.44 8.55
N ARG A 263 14.60 -18.88 7.71
CA ARG A 263 13.26 -18.40 8.12
C ARG A 263 12.27 -18.61 6.99
N SER A 264 11.15 -19.27 7.28
CA SER A 264 10.03 -19.42 6.35
C SER A 264 8.74 -19.13 7.12
N LEU A 265 7.84 -18.38 6.49
CA LEU A 265 6.55 -17.97 7.06
C LEU A 265 5.53 -17.90 5.91
N THR A 266 4.29 -18.32 6.17
CA THR A 266 3.18 -18.17 5.24
C THR A 266 1.94 -17.83 6.06
N GLU A 267 1.33 -16.70 5.75
CA GLU A 267 0.17 -16.17 6.46
C GLU A 267 -0.86 -15.68 5.44
N GLU A 268 -2.13 -15.71 5.81
CA GLU A 268 -3.24 -15.18 5.02
C GLU A 268 -3.60 -13.77 5.52
N TRP A 269 -4.12 -12.91 4.65
CA TRP A 269 -4.61 -11.58 5.01
C TRP A 269 -6.09 -11.42 4.65
N THR A 270 -6.82 -10.62 5.43
CA THR A 270 -8.23 -10.27 5.16
C THR A 270 -8.37 -8.98 4.37
N GLU A 271 -7.48 -8.00 4.61
CA GLU A 271 -7.52 -6.67 4.01
C GLU A 271 -6.12 -6.03 4.06
N ILE A 272 -5.82 -5.13 3.12
CA ILE A 272 -4.57 -4.35 3.11
C ILE A 272 -4.91 -2.87 3.34
N ILE A 273 -4.56 -2.32 4.51
CA ILE A 273 -4.87 -0.93 4.86
C ILE A 273 -3.64 -0.01 4.74
N PRO A 274 -3.78 1.23 4.22
CA PRO A 274 -2.68 2.19 4.19
C PRO A 274 -2.48 2.84 5.57
N LEU A 275 -1.30 2.62 6.17
CA LEU A 275 -0.85 3.27 7.41
C LEU A 275 -0.16 4.62 7.16
N SER A 276 0.41 4.82 5.96
CA SER A 276 0.99 6.08 5.51
C SER A 276 1.03 6.12 3.98
N ALA A 277 1.53 7.22 3.40
CA ALA A 277 1.71 7.39 1.95
C ALA A 277 2.67 6.38 1.26
N ASN A 278 3.29 5.47 2.02
CA ASN A 278 4.10 4.37 1.50
C ASN A 278 4.17 3.13 2.42
N ARG A 279 3.30 3.02 3.44
CA ARG A 279 3.30 1.91 4.42
C ARG A 279 1.91 1.29 4.51
N TYR A 280 1.86 -0.03 4.54
CA TYR A 280 0.63 -0.82 4.48
C TYR A 280 0.64 -1.90 5.55
N ASP A 281 -0.51 -2.18 6.16
CA ASP A 281 -0.75 -3.29 7.09
C ASP A 281 -1.55 -4.39 6.39
N PHE A 282 -1.10 -5.63 6.49
CA PHE A 282 -1.80 -6.80 5.93
C PHE A 282 -2.61 -7.45 7.06
N LEU A 283 -3.82 -6.94 7.30
CA LEU A 283 -4.67 -7.35 8.40
C LEU A 283 -4.96 -8.86 8.35
N GLY A 284 -4.98 -9.52 9.50
CA GLY A 284 -5.04 -10.99 9.60
C GLY A 284 -3.67 -11.67 9.63
N SER A 285 -2.64 -11.04 9.05
CA SER A 285 -1.25 -11.50 9.09
C SER A 285 -0.39 -10.68 10.09
N SER A 286 0.87 -11.07 10.27
CA SER A 286 1.88 -10.29 10.98
C SER A 286 2.61 -9.26 10.09
N PHE A 287 2.36 -9.25 8.78
CA PHE A 287 3.15 -8.49 7.82
C PHE A 287 2.75 -7.01 7.73
N ARG A 288 3.76 -6.15 7.80
CA ARG A 288 3.64 -4.70 7.61
C ARG A 288 4.72 -4.23 6.62
N VAL A 289 4.28 -3.75 5.47
CA VAL A 289 5.12 -3.44 4.31
C VAL A 289 5.41 -1.94 4.24
N THR A 290 6.66 -1.57 3.96
CA THR A 290 7.06 -0.20 3.61
C THR A 290 7.66 -0.18 2.22
N ILE A 291 7.03 0.53 1.28
CA ILE A 291 7.53 0.70 -0.08
C ILE A 291 8.52 1.88 -0.06
N ASN A 292 9.83 1.59 -0.12
CA ASN A 292 10.86 2.62 -0.03
C ASN A 292 11.12 3.28 -1.39
N THR A 293 11.19 2.48 -2.46
CA THR A 293 11.25 2.89 -3.87
C THR A 293 10.46 1.90 -4.72
N GLU A 294 10.44 2.07 -6.05
CA GLU A 294 9.81 1.09 -6.96
C GLU A 294 10.55 -0.27 -6.99
N ASP A 295 11.86 -0.27 -6.69
CA ASP A 295 12.71 -1.45 -6.73
C ASP A 295 13.19 -1.94 -5.35
N PHE A 296 12.86 -1.24 -4.25
CA PHE A 296 13.24 -1.63 -2.88
C PHE A 296 12.09 -1.44 -1.88
N VAL A 297 11.84 -2.48 -1.09
CA VAL A 297 10.85 -2.50 0.00
C VAL A 297 11.45 -3.07 1.28
N SER A 298 10.95 -2.60 2.42
CA SER A 298 11.28 -3.12 3.74
C SER A 298 10.04 -3.76 4.36
N ILE A 299 10.15 -5.01 4.81
CA ILE A 299 9.06 -5.69 5.53
C ILE A 299 9.38 -5.82 7.01
N GLN A 300 8.33 -5.66 7.82
CA GLN A 300 8.27 -6.03 9.23
C GLN A 300 7.29 -7.22 9.33
N TYR A 301 7.65 -8.26 10.09
CA TYR A 301 6.81 -9.44 10.31
C TYR A 301 7.17 -10.09 11.65
N ASN A 302 6.34 -11.02 12.13
CA ASN A 302 6.56 -11.71 13.41
C ASN A 302 6.70 -13.23 13.21
N ILE A 303 7.60 -13.87 13.96
CA ILE A 303 7.63 -15.34 14.10
C ILE A 303 7.74 -15.66 15.59
N ASN A 304 6.75 -16.40 16.12
CA ASN A 304 6.72 -16.88 17.51
C ASN A 304 6.93 -15.79 18.58
N GLY A 305 6.39 -14.59 18.34
CA GLY A 305 6.51 -13.42 19.21
C GLY A 305 7.71 -12.51 18.89
N VAL A 306 8.68 -12.96 18.10
CA VAL A 306 9.87 -12.17 17.72
C VAL A 306 9.60 -11.38 16.44
N GLU A 307 9.77 -10.06 16.49
CA GLU A 307 9.74 -9.21 15.30
C GLU A 307 11.04 -9.33 14.48
N TYR A 308 10.88 -9.34 13.16
CA TYR A 308 11.97 -9.34 12.19
C TYR A 308 11.77 -8.22 11.17
N PHE A 309 12.89 -7.70 10.67
CA PHE A 309 12.95 -6.69 9.63
C PHE A 309 13.89 -7.17 8.52
N ASP A 310 13.39 -7.28 7.30
CA ASP A 310 14.17 -7.69 6.12
C ASP A 310 13.91 -6.77 4.93
N GLY A 311 14.94 -6.55 4.10
CA GLY A 311 14.87 -5.75 2.89
C GLY A 311 14.82 -6.62 1.63
N PHE A 312 13.94 -6.26 0.69
CA PHE A 312 13.73 -6.96 -0.58
C PHE A 312 13.87 -6.00 -1.76
N GLU A 313 14.48 -6.49 -2.84
CA GLU A 313 14.69 -5.73 -4.07
C GLU A 313 14.06 -6.45 -5.28
N ARG A 314 13.52 -5.67 -6.22
CA ARG A 314 13.03 -6.11 -7.51
C ARG A 314 14.22 -6.16 -8.48
N LEU A 315 14.58 -7.35 -8.95
CA LEU A 315 15.77 -7.51 -9.79
C LEU A 315 15.43 -7.28 -11.27
N SER A 316 16.19 -6.40 -11.92
CA SER A 316 16.11 -6.14 -13.36
C SER A 316 16.65 -7.30 -14.24
N VAL A 317 17.24 -8.32 -13.61
CA VAL A 317 17.86 -9.48 -14.28
C VAL A 317 17.28 -10.80 -13.79
N ASN A 318 17.14 -11.77 -14.70
CA ASN A 318 16.70 -13.11 -14.34
C ASN A 318 17.83 -13.86 -13.61
N ILE A 319 17.52 -14.42 -12.44
CA ILE A 319 18.48 -15.13 -11.58
C ILE A 319 18.84 -16.54 -12.08
N SER A 320 18.00 -17.17 -12.91
CA SER A 320 18.19 -18.56 -13.36
C SER A 320 19.41 -18.74 -14.29
N PRO A 321 19.68 -17.83 -15.27
CA PRO A 321 20.97 -17.79 -15.97
C PRO A 321 22.17 -17.60 -15.04
N ILE A 322 22.05 -16.75 -14.00
CA ILE A 322 23.14 -16.45 -13.06
C ILE A 322 23.50 -17.69 -12.24
N ILE A 323 22.49 -18.38 -11.69
CA ILE A 323 22.64 -19.69 -11.01
C ILE A 323 23.30 -20.72 -11.94
N ARG A 324 22.81 -20.83 -13.20
CA ARG A 324 23.35 -21.79 -14.18
C ARG A 324 24.82 -21.50 -14.52
N ASN A 325 25.18 -20.24 -14.71
CA ASN A 325 26.54 -19.83 -15.05
C ASN A 325 27.52 -20.13 -13.91
N GLU A 326 27.12 -19.90 -12.66
CA GLU A 326 27.94 -20.25 -11.49
C GLU A 326 28.06 -21.77 -11.29
N ILE A 327 26.99 -22.55 -11.54
CA ILE A 327 27.08 -24.03 -11.56
C ILE A 327 28.05 -24.49 -12.64
N ASN A 328 27.95 -23.95 -13.86
CA ASN A 328 28.84 -24.28 -14.97
C ASN A 328 30.30 -23.91 -14.65
N ARG A 329 30.56 -22.75 -14.05
CA ARG A 329 31.91 -22.33 -13.60
C ARG A 329 32.51 -23.34 -12.62
N ARG A 330 31.74 -23.77 -11.61
CA ARG A 330 32.17 -24.79 -10.63
C ARG A 330 32.47 -26.13 -11.30
N ASN A 331 31.61 -26.55 -12.23
CA ASN A 331 31.81 -27.79 -12.99
C ASN A 331 33.08 -27.73 -13.87
N LEU A 332 33.39 -26.59 -14.48
CA LEU A 332 34.62 -26.40 -15.27
C LEU A 332 35.88 -26.44 -14.40
N VAL A 333 35.87 -25.85 -13.20
CA VAL A 333 37.01 -25.95 -12.27
C VAL A 333 37.19 -27.39 -11.78
N LEU A 334 36.10 -28.10 -11.47
CA LEU A 334 36.16 -29.51 -11.10
C LEU A 334 36.66 -30.40 -12.26
N ALA A 335 36.20 -30.14 -13.49
CA ALA A 335 36.68 -30.84 -14.68
C ALA A 335 38.19 -30.64 -14.86
N LYS A 336 38.69 -29.40 -14.80
CA LYS A 336 40.13 -29.11 -14.88
C LYS A 336 40.94 -29.79 -13.76
N LEU A 337 40.41 -29.83 -12.53
CA LEU A 337 41.02 -30.57 -11.41
C LEU A 337 41.09 -32.08 -11.64
N MET A 338 40.21 -32.66 -12.47
CA MET A 338 40.23 -34.07 -12.83
C MET A 338 41.07 -34.34 -14.10
N GLU A 339 41.00 -33.47 -15.11
CA GLU A 339 41.73 -33.57 -16.39
C GLU A 339 43.25 -33.40 -16.23
N ASN A 340 43.68 -32.50 -15.34
CA ASN A 340 45.11 -32.35 -15.00
C ASN A 340 45.65 -33.48 -14.13
N GLY A 341 44.80 -34.40 -13.67
CA GLY A 341 45.16 -35.55 -12.86
C GLY A 341 44.16 -35.76 -11.72
N PRO A 342 43.37 -36.84 -11.70
CA PRO A 342 42.49 -37.11 -10.57
C PRO A 342 43.27 -37.55 -9.32
N SER A 343 44.57 -37.83 -9.44
CA SER A 343 45.49 -38.19 -8.36
C SER A 343 46.67 -37.22 -8.32
N TYR A 344 46.87 -36.56 -7.18
CA TYR A 344 47.94 -35.60 -6.92
C TYR A 344 48.86 -36.08 -5.79
N GLY A 345 50.17 -36.01 -6.00
CA GLY A 345 51.19 -36.48 -5.04
C GLY A 345 52.10 -35.37 -4.52
N SER A 346 52.35 -35.35 -3.21
CA SER A 346 53.29 -34.43 -2.56
C SER A 346 54.11 -35.15 -1.49
N ARG A 347 55.44 -35.03 -1.56
CA ARG A 347 56.36 -35.64 -0.57
C ARG A 347 56.17 -35.10 0.85
N THR A 348 55.60 -33.90 0.99
CA THR A 348 55.33 -33.26 2.29
C THR A 348 53.85 -33.35 2.68
N TYR A 349 52.94 -33.17 1.73
CA TYR A 349 51.51 -33.02 2.02
C TYR A 349 50.66 -34.26 1.71
N GLY A 350 51.30 -35.38 1.35
CA GLY A 350 50.65 -36.67 1.11
C GLY A 350 50.03 -36.78 -0.28
N ASN A 351 48.98 -37.58 -0.40
CA ASN A 351 48.30 -37.83 -1.68
C ASN A 351 46.86 -37.32 -1.62
N LEU A 352 46.49 -36.49 -2.60
CA LEU A 352 45.15 -35.93 -2.77
C LEU A 352 44.52 -36.52 -4.03
N LYS A 353 43.48 -37.32 -3.88
CA LYS A 353 42.68 -37.85 -4.99
C LYS A 353 41.36 -37.11 -5.09
N ILE A 354 41.09 -36.52 -6.25
CA ILE A 354 39.81 -35.90 -6.59
C ILE A 354 38.90 -36.96 -7.21
N LEU A 355 37.63 -36.98 -6.80
CA LEU A 355 36.61 -37.88 -7.29
C LEU A 355 35.49 -37.09 -7.98
N GLU A 356 34.62 -37.80 -8.69
CA GLU A 356 33.41 -37.23 -9.26
C GLU A 356 32.59 -36.41 -8.25
N LYS A 357 31.84 -35.42 -8.75
CA LYS A 357 30.93 -34.58 -7.95
C LYS A 357 31.64 -33.79 -6.84
N GLY A 358 32.96 -33.64 -6.92
CA GLY A 358 33.76 -32.83 -6.00
C GLY A 358 33.98 -33.48 -4.64
N GLN A 359 33.89 -34.81 -4.53
CA GLN A 359 34.41 -35.52 -3.36
C GLN A 359 35.94 -35.65 -3.48
N PHE A 360 36.64 -35.82 -2.36
CA PHE A 360 38.08 -36.05 -2.35
C PHE A 360 38.50 -37.10 -1.30
N VAL A 361 39.67 -37.69 -1.51
CA VAL A 361 40.40 -38.50 -0.52
C VAL A 361 41.78 -37.88 -0.34
N TRP A 362 42.17 -37.54 0.89
CA TRP A 362 43.48 -36.95 1.20
C TRP A 362 44.18 -37.76 2.29
N SER A 363 45.13 -38.60 1.87
CA SER A 363 45.92 -39.51 2.71
C SER A 363 47.35 -39.00 2.93
N ALA A 364 48.07 -39.60 3.88
CA ALA A 364 49.47 -39.27 4.23
C ALA A 364 49.74 -37.79 4.60
N LYS A 365 48.70 -37.02 4.94
CA LYS A 365 48.75 -35.56 5.20
C LYS A 365 49.26 -35.15 6.60
N SER A 366 50.16 -35.93 7.20
CA SER A 366 50.62 -35.70 8.59
C SER A 366 51.22 -34.32 8.82
N SER A 367 51.86 -33.72 7.81
CA SER A 367 52.40 -32.36 7.90
C SER A 367 51.34 -31.26 8.01
N LEU A 368 50.08 -31.47 7.62
CA LEU A 368 49.00 -30.50 7.89
C LEU A 368 48.60 -30.53 9.37
N ILE A 369 48.58 -31.72 9.96
CA ILE A 369 48.26 -31.94 11.37
C ILE A 369 49.38 -31.38 12.26
N SER A 370 50.65 -31.65 11.92
CA SER A 370 51.80 -31.11 12.67
C SER A 370 51.99 -29.60 12.53
N GLN A 371 51.37 -28.96 11.53
CA GLN A 371 51.31 -27.50 11.37
C GLN A 371 50.07 -26.87 12.03
N GLY A 372 49.22 -27.67 12.70
CA GLY A 372 48.00 -27.18 13.34
C GLY A 372 46.92 -26.68 12.37
N LEU A 373 46.97 -27.12 11.10
CA LEU A 373 45.98 -26.77 10.09
C LEU A 373 44.76 -27.69 10.13
N LEU A 374 44.95 -28.94 10.57
CA LEU A 374 43.90 -29.93 10.78
C LEU A 374 44.07 -30.63 12.13
N THR A 375 42.97 -31.13 12.69
CA THR A 375 43.02 -32.13 13.76
C THR A 375 43.47 -33.50 13.24
N ILE A 376 43.62 -34.45 14.17
CA ILE A 376 43.84 -35.87 13.85
C ILE A 376 42.54 -36.62 13.51
N ASP A 377 41.38 -36.11 13.96
CA ASP A 377 40.05 -36.69 13.73
C ASP A 377 39.34 -36.20 12.47
N ALA A 378 39.93 -35.28 11.71
CA ALA A 378 39.46 -34.80 10.40
C ALA A 378 39.24 -35.90 9.33
N GLY A 379 39.57 -37.16 9.60
CA GLY A 379 39.38 -38.27 8.67
C GLY A 379 40.26 -38.13 7.42
N ASN A 380 39.95 -38.90 6.36
CA ASN A 380 40.71 -38.86 5.09
C ASN A 380 39.87 -38.44 3.88
N THR A 381 38.63 -38.01 4.09
CA THR A 381 37.62 -37.82 3.06
C THR A 381 36.81 -36.54 3.28
N GLY A 382 36.19 -36.04 2.21
CA GLY A 382 35.39 -34.82 2.27
C GLY A 382 34.95 -34.30 0.90
N SER A 383 34.51 -33.04 0.89
CA SER A 383 33.97 -32.33 -0.28
C SER A 383 34.70 -31.02 -0.57
N ILE A 384 34.92 -30.74 -1.84
CA ILE A 384 35.42 -29.45 -2.34
C ILE A 384 34.27 -28.44 -2.34
N VAL A 385 34.51 -27.27 -1.75
CA VAL A 385 33.53 -26.19 -1.62
C VAL A 385 34.03 -24.96 -2.38
N PHE A 386 33.37 -24.66 -3.49
CA PHE A 386 33.55 -23.43 -4.27
C PHE A 386 32.79 -22.27 -3.61
N GLY A 387 33.22 -21.90 -2.40
CA GLY A 387 32.54 -20.91 -1.55
C GLY A 387 33.30 -19.59 -1.38
N LEU A 388 34.44 -19.41 -2.07
CA LEU A 388 35.32 -18.27 -1.92
C LEU A 388 35.67 -17.64 -3.27
N PHE A 389 35.97 -16.34 -3.24
CA PHE A 389 36.26 -15.50 -4.40
C PHE A 389 37.57 -14.72 -4.20
N LEU A 390 38.14 -14.22 -5.30
CA LEU A 390 39.39 -13.44 -5.29
C LEU A 390 39.10 -11.93 -5.28
N SER A 391 40.00 -11.14 -4.69
CA SER A 391 40.16 -9.74 -5.09
C SER A 391 40.74 -9.64 -6.51
N ALA A 392 40.59 -8.49 -7.16
CA ALA A 392 41.14 -8.24 -8.50
C ALA A 392 42.68 -8.38 -8.53
N ASP A 393 43.36 -8.02 -7.45
CA ASP A 393 44.83 -8.08 -7.37
C ASP A 393 45.34 -9.53 -7.45
N LEU A 394 44.61 -10.46 -6.80
CA LEU A 394 44.96 -11.89 -6.76
C LEU A 394 44.67 -12.63 -8.07
N SER A 395 43.78 -12.13 -8.94
CA SER A 395 43.43 -12.81 -10.20
C SER A 395 44.57 -12.85 -11.23
N SER A 396 45.68 -12.15 -10.95
CA SER A 396 46.92 -12.23 -11.74
C SER A 396 47.81 -13.43 -11.39
N SER A 397 47.68 -13.96 -10.17
CA SER A 397 48.55 -15.01 -9.60
C SER A 397 47.82 -16.34 -9.34
N TYR A 398 46.50 -16.30 -9.20
CA TYR A 398 45.66 -17.46 -8.84
C TYR A 398 44.45 -17.56 -9.78
N GLU A 399 44.09 -18.79 -10.16
CA GLU A 399 42.93 -19.06 -11.01
C GLU A 399 41.60 -18.99 -10.23
N GLY A 400 41.66 -19.11 -8.91
CA GLY A 400 40.50 -19.03 -8.05
C GLY A 400 40.80 -19.46 -6.62
N ALA A 401 39.73 -19.76 -5.89
CA ALA A 401 39.78 -20.28 -4.53
C ALA A 401 38.87 -21.50 -4.37
N ILE A 402 39.32 -22.45 -3.55
CA ILE A 402 38.60 -23.67 -3.20
C ILE A 402 38.79 -23.97 -1.71
N SER A 403 37.80 -24.59 -1.07
CA SER A 403 37.97 -25.10 0.29
C SER A 403 37.77 -26.60 0.36
N PHE A 404 38.70 -27.33 0.98
CA PHE A 404 38.54 -28.75 1.27
C PHE A 404 37.84 -28.89 2.62
N ARG A 405 36.57 -29.31 2.61
CA ARG A 405 35.78 -29.56 3.83
C ARG A 405 35.73 -31.05 4.12
N PHE A 406 36.33 -31.43 5.24
CA PHE A 406 36.41 -32.78 5.77
C PHE A 406 35.10 -33.24 6.42
N GLU A 407 34.96 -34.54 6.66
CA GLU A 407 33.73 -35.15 7.22
C GLU A 407 33.37 -34.66 8.63
N ASN A 408 34.35 -34.34 9.49
CA ASN A 408 34.09 -33.76 10.82
C ASN A 408 33.67 -32.27 10.77
N GLY A 409 33.66 -31.65 9.58
CA GLY A 409 33.29 -30.26 9.34
C GLY A 409 34.46 -29.28 9.19
N GLU A 410 35.70 -29.67 9.54
CA GLU A 410 36.88 -28.83 9.32
C GLU A 410 37.03 -28.44 7.84
N THR A 411 37.41 -27.20 7.60
CA THR A 411 37.43 -26.61 6.25
C THR A 411 38.73 -25.85 6.04
N LEU A 412 39.59 -26.35 5.14
CA LEU A 412 40.81 -25.67 4.71
C LEU A 412 40.55 -24.85 3.43
N PRO A 413 40.52 -23.50 3.49
CA PRO A 413 40.47 -22.67 2.30
C PRO A 413 41.86 -22.48 1.68
N PHE A 414 41.91 -22.50 0.35
CA PHE A 414 43.11 -22.30 -0.44
C PHE A 414 42.86 -21.36 -1.62
N LEU A 415 43.85 -20.54 -1.94
CA LEU A 415 44.07 -20.00 -3.28
C LEU A 415 44.69 -21.12 -4.14
N TYR A 416 44.27 -21.27 -5.40
CA TYR A 416 44.83 -22.29 -6.30
C TYR A 416 45.30 -21.72 -7.65
N SER A 417 46.31 -22.36 -8.23
CA SER A 417 46.74 -22.21 -9.62
C SER A 417 47.36 -23.50 -10.14
N PHE A 418 47.41 -23.65 -11.46
CA PHE A 418 48.08 -24.78 -12.11
C PHE A 418 49.38 -24.35 -12.78
N GLU A 419 50.38 -25.23 -12.73
CA GLU A 419 51.65 -25.10 -13.44
C GLU A 419 51.76 -26.25 -14.45
N GLY A 420 51.21 -26.05 -15.64
CA GLY A 420 50.89 -27.14 -16.56
C GLY A 420 49.79 -28.03 -15.97
N ARG A 421 50.18 -29.20 -15.47
CA ARG A 421 49.29 -30.13 -14.74
C ARG A 421 49.53 -30.16 -13.22
N ASP A 422 50.68 -29.67 -12.74
CA ASP A 422 50.98 -29.64 -11.31
C ASP A 422 50.07 -28.62 -10.60
N LEU A 423 49.55 -29.00 -9.43
CA LEU A 423 48.61 -28.20 -8.65
C LEU A 423 49.35 -27.45 -7.54
N ARG A 424 49.21 -26.12 -7.53
CA ARG A 424 49.71 -25.23 -6.49
C ARG A 424 48.54 -24.77 -5.62
N LEU A 425 48.65 -24.95 -4.31
CA LEU A 425 47.70 -24.42 -3.33
C LEU A 425 48.43 -23.54 -2.30
N LEU A 426 47.87 -22.39 -1.96
CA LEU A 426 48.31 -21.57 -0.82
C LEU A 426 47.19 -21.52 0.22
N TYR A 427 47.48 -22.01 1.44
CA TYR A 427 46.52 -21.99 2.54
C TYR A 427 46.20 -20.55 2.96
N VAL A 428 44.90 -20.26 3.10
CA VAL A 428 44.40 -18.95 3.49
C VAL A 428 43.99 -18.97 4.96
N ARG A 429 44.43 -17.99 5.74
CA ARG A 429 43.96 -17.83 7.13
C ARG A 429 42.62 -17.10 7.14
N GLY A 430 41.71 -17.49 8.04
CA GLY A 430 40.35 -16.95 8.10
C GLY A 430 40.27 -15.42 8.26
N ASN A 431 41.30 -14.79 8.85
CA ASN A 431 41.39 -13.33 8.98
C ASN A 431 41.73 -12.58 7.67
N ALA A 432 42.05 -13.29 6.58
CA ALA A 432 42.23 -12.74 5.24
C ALA A 432 40.98 -12.89 4.35
N ILE A 433 39.89 -13.42 4.90
CA ILE A 433 38.61 -13.66 4.21
C ILE A 433 37.56 -12.69 4.76
N GLU A 434 37.14 -11.70 3.96
CA GLU A 434 36.00 -10.84 4.30
C GLU A 434 34.85 -11.12 3.34
N LYS A 435 33.64 -11.37 3.86
CA LYS A 435 32.41 -11.57 3.04
C LYS A 435 32.59 -12.58 1.89
N GLU A 436 33.24 -13.71 2.18
CA GLU A 436 33.61 -14.79 1.23
C GLU A 436 34.66 -14.39 0.16
N VAL A 437 35.32 -13.24 0.29
CA VAL A 437 36.39 -12.75 -0.60
C VAL A 437 37.75 -12.82 0.08
N ILE A 438 38.77 -13.33 -0.62
CA ILE A 438 40.16 -13.34 -0.17
C ILE A 438 40.84 -12.09 -0.72
N HIS A 439 41.41 -11.26 0.15
CA HIS A 439 41.95 -9.95 -0.22
C HIS A 439 43.48 -9.90 -0.39
N THR A 440 44.22 -10.88 0.14
CA THR A 440 45.69 -10.92 0.09
C THR A 440 46.20 -12.35 0.18
N ASP A 441 47.39 -12.58 -0.39
CA ASP A 441 48.21 -13.79 -0.24
C ASP A 441 49.45 -13.56 0.65
N GLN A 442 49.68 -12.32 1.11
CA GLN A 442 50.86 -11.89 1.86
C GLN A 442 50.75 -12.28 3.34
N PHE A 443 50.90 -13.58 3.64
CA PHE A 443 50.81 -14.10 5.00
C PHE A 443 52.17 -14.17 5.70
N LEU A 444 52.20 -13.83 6.99
CA LEU A 444 53.36 -14.11 7.85
C LEU A 444 53.50 -15.63 8.03
N ASN A 445 54.51 -16.22 7.38
CA ASN A 445 54.72 -17.66 7.16
C ASN A 445 53.58 -18.27 6.31
N PRO A 446 53.62 -18.12 4.97
CA PRO A 446 52.63 -18.70 4.06
C PRO A 446 52.86 -20.21 3.91
N VAL A 447 51.78 -21.00 3.90
CA VAL A 447 51.88 -22.46 3.73
C VAL A 447 51.49 -22.82 2.29
N HIS A 448 52.51 -22.98 1.46
CA HIS A 448 52.37 -23.43 0.07
C HIS A 448 52.45 -24.96 0.00
N LEU A 449 51.48 -25.55 -0.69
CA LEU A 449 51.40 -26.98 -0.99
C LEU A 449 51.62 -27.15 -2.48
N PHE A 450 52.66 -27.89 -2.83
CA PHE A 450 52.98 -28.26 -4.20
C PHE A 450 52.66 -29.74 -4.40
N PHE A 451 51.83 -30.00 -5.41
CA PHE A 451 51.36 -31.32 -5.78
C PHE A 451 51.70 -31.60 -7.25
N LYS A 452 52.36 -32.73 -7.50
CA LYS A 452 52.54 -33.24 -8.86
C LYS A 452 51.34 -34.07 -9.28
N GLN A 453 51.07 -34.13 -10.58
CA GLN A 453 50.24 -35.21 -11.10
C GLN A 453 50.89 -36.58 -10.76
N ILE A 454 50.07 -37.57 -10.42
CA ILE A 454 50.43 -38.99 -10.49
C ILE A 454 49.71 -39.56 -11.71
N ASP A 455 50.44 -39.85 -12.80
CA ASP A 455 49.88 -40.66 -13.89
C ASP A 455 49.76 -42.13 -13.43
N LEU A 456 48.78 -42.86 -13.96
CA LEU A 456 48.49 -44.23 -13.49
C LEU A 456 49.64 -45.20 -13.80
N ASP A 457 50.41 -44.94 -14.85
CA ASP A 457 51.53 -45.77 -15.31
C ASP A 457 52.75 -45.69 -14.37
N ASP A 458 52.92 -44.58 -13.63
CA ASP A 458 54.03 -44.42 -12.66
C ASP A 458 53.94 -45.44 -11.50
N LEU A 459 52.75 -45.98 -11.22
CA LEU A 459 52.54 -46.95 -10.14
C LEU A 459 53.17 -48.31 -10.41
N GLU A 460 53.44 -48.68 -11.68
CA GLU A 460 54.19 -49.91 -12.01
C GLU A 460 55.72 -49.70 -11.97
N SER A 461 56.20 -48.45 -11.96
CA SER A 461 57.64 -48.17 -11.85
C SER A 461 58.19 -48.40 -10.43
N VAL A 462 57.36 -48.18 -9.40
CA VAL A 462 57.75 -48.26 -7.99
C VAL A 462 57.86 -49.71 -7.50
N SER A 463 57.18 -50.66 -8.13
CA SER A 463 57.24 -52.09 -7.80
C SER A 463 58.49 -52.81 -8.35
N ASN A 464 59.31 -52.16 -9.19
CA ASN A 464 60.45 -52.78 -9.88
C ASN A 464 61.84 -52.25 -9.48
N ILE A 465 61.97 -51.46 -8.40
CA ILE A 465 63.29 -51.20 -7.78
C ILE A 465 63.64 -52.40 -6.89
N ALA A 466 64.30 -53.38 -7.50
CA ALA A 466 64.59 -54.68 -6.90
C ALA A 466 65.97 -54.76 -6.22
N ILE A 467 66.05 -55.57 -5.15
CA ILE A 467 67.21 -56.41 -4.75
C ILE A 467 68.42 -55.61 -4.17
N PRO A 468 69.02 -56.01 -3.02
CA PRO A 468 69.46 -57.37 -2.66
C PRO A 468 68.43 -58.24 -1.93
#